data_AF-I1PDV1-F1
#
_entry.id   AF-I1PDV1-F1
#
_cell.length_a   1.000
_cell.length_b   1.000
_cell.length_c   1.000
_cell.angle_alpha   90.00
_cell.angle_beta   90.00
_cell.angle_gamma   90.00
#
_symmetry.space_group_name_H-M   'P 1'
#
loop_
_entity.id
_entity.type
_entity.pdbx_description
1 polymer ?
#
loop_
_entity_poly.entity_id
_entity_poly.type
_entity_poly.pdbx_seq_one_letter_code
_entity_poly.pdbx_strand_id
1 'polypeptide(L)'
;FTMDSKIPYLVKYKLEEGDEASQVAQLDWRIIEGDIEKPFISSGLEFVPLPVMHGEGYVCLGFLFGRKARIAYLSDILRFLPKTEHAISKSGAGQLDLLILEANSLHGEALDAVKRISPKRALLTGMAHEIEYYKENQKLAEWSSRCQVVSCL
;
A
#
# COMPACT_ATOMS: atom_id res chain seq x y z
N PHE A 1 8.55 22.53 -5.68
CA PHE A 1 7.57 22.68 -4.59
C PHE A 1 8.23 22.11 -3.35
N THR A 2 8.50 22.91 -2.32
CA THR A 2 9.21 22.43 -1.11
C THR A 2 8.42 22.82 0.14
N MET A 3 8.32 21.90 1.10
CA MET A 3 7.40 22.00 2.24
C MET A 3 7.72 23.19 3.17
N ASP A 4 9.01 23.51 3.28
CA ASP A 4 9.60 24.71 3.90
C ASP A 4 9.05 26.03 3.35
N SER A 5 8.70 26.10 2.07
CA SER A 5 8.13 27.33 1.49
C SER A 5 6.66 27.57 1.85
N LYS A 6 5.91 26.54 2.26
CA LYS A 6 4.44 26.61 2.46
C LYS A 6 4.05 26.58 3.93
N ILE A 7 4.72 25.75 4.73
CA ILE A 7 4.42 25.52 6.14
C ILE A 7 5.72 25.51 6.98
N PRO A 8 6.49 26.62 6.97
CA PRO A 8 7.83 26.67 7.57
C PRO A 8 7.84 26.32 9.07
N TYR A 9 6.75 26.60 9.78
CA TYR A 9 6.61 26.36 11.22
C TYR A 9 6.48 24.87 11.60
N LEU A 10 6.27 23.97 10.62
CA LEU A 10 6.25 22.52 10.81
C LEU A 10 7.57 21.85 10.40
N VAL A 11 8.56 22.62 9.93
CA VAL A 11 9.85 22.12 9.47
C VAL A 11 10.86 22.32 10.57
N LYS A 12 11.61 21.26 10.94
CA LYS A 12 12.73 21.39 11.90
C LYS A 12 13.65 22.54 11.48
N TYR A 13 13.64 23.63 12.23
CA TYR A 13 14.61 24.71 12.15
C TYR A 13 15.62 24.58 13.30
N LYS A 14 16.86 24.99 13.06
CA LYS A 14 17.85 25.08 14.15
C LYS A 14 17.46 26.29 15.00
N LEU A 15 17.22 26.06 16.29
CA LEU A 15 17.10 27.14 17.28
C LEU A 15 18.48 27.78 17.45
N GLU A 16 18.57 29.11 17.34
CA GLU A 16 19.78 29.85 17.71
C GLU A 16 19.78 30.16 19.21
N GLU A 17 20.93 30.55 19.77
CA GLU A 17 21.02 30.96 21.18
C GLU A 17 20.12 32.16 21.45
N GLY A 18 19.04 31.94 22.20
CA GLY A 18 18.04 32.96 22.56
C GLY A 18 16.65 32.72 21.99
N ASP A 19 16.48 31.76 21.08
CA ASP A 19 15.16 31.41 20.55
C ASP A 19 14.32 30.65 21.59
N GLU A 20 13.06 31.07 21.76
CA GLU A 20 12.09 30.30 22.52
C GLU A 20 11.72 29.01 21.78
N ALA A 21 11.75 27.88 22.50
CA ALA A 21 11.35 26.60 21.92
C ALA A 21 9.87 26.65 21.52
N SER A 22 9.59 26.51 20.22
CA SER A 22 8.23 26.41 19.72
C SER A 22 7.51 25.20 20.33
N GLN A 23 6.29 25.43 20.82
CA GLN A 23 5.41 24.36 21.33
C GLN A 23 4.73 23.56 20.20
N VAL A 24 4.99 23.92 18.94
CA VAL A 24 4.41 23.27 17.77
C VAL A 24 5.23 22.04 17.39
N ALA A 25 4.55 20.90 17.26
CA ALA A 25 5.16 19.65 16.80
C ALA A 25 5.84 19.84 15.43
N GLN A 26 7.09 19.40 15.34
CA GLN A 26 7.89 19.50 14.12
C GLN A 26 7.79 18.20 13.31
N LEU A 27 7.64 18.31 11.99
CA LEU A 27 7.65 17.19 11.07
C LEU A 27 9.10 16.76 10.79
N ASP A 28 9.36 15.48 10.96
CA ASP A 28 10.55 14.80 10.46
C ASP A 28 10.13 13.98 9.24
N TRP A 29 10.13 14.60 8.06
CA TRP A 29 9.81 13.88 6.84
C TRP A 29 11.05 13.18 6.30
N ARG A 30 10.84 11.98 5.78
CA ARG A 30 11.85 11.23 5.04
C ARG A 30 11.26 10.89 3.68
N ILE A 31 12.04 11.14 2.64
CA ILE A 31 11.65 10.77 1.29
C ILE A 31 11.84 9.26 1.17
N ILE A 32 10.77 8.56 0.83
CA ILE A 32 10.82 7.15 0.45
C ILE A 32 11.00 7.11 -1.05
N GLU A 33 12.07 6.47 -1.50
CA GLU A 33 12.32 6.31 -2.93
C GLU A 33 11.36 5.28 -3.52
N GLY A 34 10.76 5.60 -4.66
CA GLY A 34 9.88 4.69 -5.38
C GLY A 34 10.63 3.61 -6.16
N ASP A 35 11.49 2.86 -5.48
CA ASP A 35 12.26 1.76 -6.06
C ASP A 35 12.22 0.55 -5.13
N ILE A 36 11.90 -0.61 -5.71
CA ILE A 36 11.89 -1.91 -5.05
C ILE A 36 13.27 -2.27 -4.50
N GLU A 37 14.36 -1.81 -5.13
CA GLU A 37 15.72 -2.10 -4.65
C GLU A 37 16.16 -1.18 -3.49
N LYS A 38 15.30 -0.27 -3.03
CA LYS A 38 15.61 0.71 -1.98
C LYS A 38 14.70 0.53 -0.76
N PRO A 39 14.82 -0.60 -0.04
CA PRO A 39 14.07 -0.80 1.19
C PRO A 39 14.47 0.22 2.25
N PHE A 40 13.55 0.48 3.17
CA PHE A 40 13.78 1.33 4.33
C PHE A 40 13.28 0.66 5.60
N ILE A 41 13.85 1.05 6.74
CA ILE A 41 13.42 0.57 8.05
C ILE A 41 12.64 1.67 8.75
N SER A 42 11.45 1.34 9.23
CA SER A 42 10.65 2.18 10.12
C SER A 42 10.16 1.35 11.30
N SER A 43 10.35 1.86 12.52
CA SER A 43 9.95 1.17 13.76
C SER A 43 10.45 -0.28 13.86
N GLY A 44 11.65 -0.56 13.34
CA GLY A 44 12.26 -1.90 13.32
C GLY A 44 11.68 -2.86 12.28
N LEU A 45 10.72 -2.43 11.45
CA LEU A 45 10.20 -3.22 10.33
C LEU A 45 10.80 -2.69 9.02
N GLU A 46 11.28 -3.61 8.19
CA GLU A 46 11.73 -3.31 6.84
C GLU A 46 10.54 -3.28 5.89
N PHE A 47 10.53 -2.25 5.03
CA PHE A 47 9.53 -2.04 4.00
C PHE A 47 10.23 -1.92 2.66
N VAL A 48 9.72 -2.65 1.67
CA VAL A 48 10.10 -2.54 0.26
C VAL A 48 9.03 -1.70 -0.44
N PRO A 49 9.39 -0.53 -1.01
CA PRO A 49 8.46 0.29 -1.81
C PRO A 49 7.98 -0.48 -3.04
N LEU A 50 6.69 -0.40 -3.34
CA LEU A 50 6.05 -1.01 -4.50
C LEU A 50 5.40 0.07 -5.38
N PRO A 51 6.11 0.57 -6.41
CA PRO A 51 5.56 1.59 -7.29
C PRO A 51 4.35 1.08 -8.08
N VAL A 52 3.24 1.79 -8.05
CA VAL A 52 2.02 1.45 -8.81
C VAL A 52 1.41 2.71 -9.41
N MET A 53 0.66 2.56 -10.50
CA MET A 53 0.00 3.69 -11.14
C MET A 53 -1.28 4.04 -10.38
N HIS A 54 -1.42 5.30 -10.00
CA HIS A 54 -2.66 5.88 -9.49
C HIS A 54 -3.12 6.96 -10.47
N GLY A 55 -4.14 6.63 -11.28
CA GLY A 55 -4.54 7.49 -12.40
C GLY A 55 -3.55 7.51 -13.57
N GLU A 56 -3.76 8.43 -14.50
CA GLU A 56 -2.85 8.65 -15.62
C GLU A 56 -1.69 9.58 -15.20
N GLY A 57 -0.46 9.07 -15.27
CA GLY A 57 0.75 9.87 -15.08
C GLY A 57 1.21 10.06 -13.64
N TYR A 58 0.54 9.46 -12.66
CA TYR A 58 0.94 9.55 -11.25
C TYR A 58 1.24 8.16 -10.67
N VAL A 59 2.36 8.07 -9.94
CA VAL A 59 2.84 6.84 -9.29
C VAL A 59 2.67 7.02 -7.79
N CYS A 60 1.94 6.11 -7.16
CA CYS A 60 1.89 5.97 -5.71
C CYS A 60 2.72 4.76 -5.26
N LEU A 61 2.94 4.64 -3.96
CA LEU A 61 3.69 3.54 -3.36
C LEU A 61 2.75 2.65 -2.55
N GLY A 62 2.69 1.38 -2.93
CA GLY A 62 2.38 0.31 -2.00
C GLY A 62 3.64 -0.10 -1.24
N PHE A 63 3.50 -1.07 -0.34
CA PHE A 63 4.62 -1.59 0.45
C PHE A 63 4.53 -3.10 0.62
N LEU A 64 5.67 -3.76 0.43
CA LEU A 64 5.90 -5.15 0.81
C LEU A 64 6.67 -5.17 2.14
N PHE A 65 6.19 -5.95 3.11
CA PHE A 65 6.80 -6.03 4.44
C PHE A 65 6.48 -7.36 5.13
N GLY A 66 7.13 -7.55 6.28
CA GLY A 66 6.91 -8.68 7.18
C GLY A 66 8.06 -9.69 7.16
N ARG A 67 8.43 -10.17 8.35
CA ARG A 67 9.58 -11.08 8.53
C ARG A 67 9.18 -12.56 8.49
N LYS A 68 8.05 -12.90 9.13
CA LYS A 68 7.52 -14.28 9.20
C LYS A 68 6.43 -14.56 8.17
N ALA A 69 5.81 -13.50 7.65
CA ALA A 69 4.77 -13.54 6.65
C ALA A 69 5.06 -12.46 5.62
N ARG A 70 4.87 -12.77 4.34
CA ARG A 70 5.07 -11.87 3.22
C ARG A 70 3.77 -11.13 2.95
N ILE A 71 3.71 -9.84 3.30
CA ILE A 71 2.50 -9.03 3.25
C ILE A 71 2.71 -7.88 2.28
N ALA A 72 1.78 -7.67 1.35
CA ALA A 72 1.77 -6.48 0.50
C ALA A 72 0.52 -5.64 0.81
N TYR A 73 0.71 -4.33 0.99
CA TYR A 73 -0.36 -3.35 1.10
C TYR A 73 -0.29 -2.40 -0.07
N LEU A 74 -1.38 -2.27 -0.83
CA LEU A 74 -1.45 -1.34 -1.95
C LEU A 74 -2.79 -0.60 -1.92
N SER A 75 -2.73 0.73 -1.93
CA SER A 75 -3.87 1.63 -1.89
C SER A 75 -4.06 2.34 -3.24
N ASP A 76 -5.31 2.67 -3.57
CA ASP A 76 -5.67 3.50 -4.72
C ASP A 76 -5.02 3.12 -6.07
N ILE A 77 -4.98 1.84 -6.42
CA ILE A 77 -4.31 1.40 -7.65
C ILE A 77 -5.23 1.53 -8.86
N LEU A 78 -4.74 2.15 -9.93
CA LEU A 78 -5.31 1.99 -11.26
C LEU A 78 -4.64 0.82 -12.00
N ARG A 79 -3.31 0.72 -11.95
CA ARG A 79 -2.59 -0.36 -12.66
C ARG A 79 -1.29 -0.75 -11.96
N PHE A 80 -1.04 -2.06 -11.93
CA PHE A 80 0.24 -2.60 -11.49
C PHE A 80 1.32 -2.38 -12.57
N LEU A 81 2.50 -1.94 -12.14
CA LEU A 81 3.68 -1.96 -12.99
C LEU A 81 4.22 -3.40 -13.08
N PRO A 82 4.79 -3.83 -14.22
CA PRO A 82 5.28 -5.20 -14.37
C PRO A 82 6.30 -5.63 -13.30
N LYS A 83 7.21 -4.72 -12.90
CA LYS A 83 8.20 -4.98 -11.84
C LYS A 83 7.50 -5.23 -10.49
N THR A 84 6.49 -4.44 -10.17
CA THR A 84 5.72 -4.54 -8.92
C THR A 84 4.87 -5.80 -8.90
N GLU A 85 4.17 -6.13 -9.98
CA GLU A 85 3.39 -7.37 -10.07
C GLU A 85 4.29 -8.59 -9.92
N HIS A 86 5.46 -8.61 -10.57
CA HIS A 86 6.44 -9.69 -10.42
C HIS A 86 6.97 -9.81 -8.99
N ALA A 87 7.20 -8.70 -8.28
CA ALA A 87 7.72 -8.72 -6.91
C ALA A 87 6.75 -9.35 -5.88
N ILE A 88 5.46 -9.39 -6.20
CA ILE A 88 4.41 -9.84 -5.28
C ILE A 88 3.63 -11.06 -5.78
N SER A 89 3.78 -11.48 -7.03
CA SER A 89 3.05 -12.63 -7.56
C SER A 89 3.69 -13.97 -7.17
N LYS A 90 2.84 -15.00 -7.04
CA LYS A 90 3.26 -16.39 -6.83
C LYS A 90 4.23 -16.89 -7.90
N SER A 91 4.05 -16.45 -9.15
CA SER A 91 4.90 -16.82 -10.29
C SER A 91 6.19 -16.00 -10.40
N GLY A 92 6.32 -14.92 -9.61
CA GLY A 92 7.51 -14.07 -9.58
C GLY A 92 8.35 -14.30 -8.33
N ALA A 93 8.51 -13.26 -7.51
CA ALA A 93 9.41 -13.26 -6.36
C ALA A 93 8.85 -13.96 -5.09
N GLY A 94 7.69 -14.63 -5.21
CA GLY A 94 7.14 -15.53 -4.19
C GLY A 94 5.73 -15.16 -3.76
N GLN A 95 4.98 -16.20 -3.37
CA GLN A 95 3.59 -16.08 -2.97
C GLN A 95 3.44 -15.24 -1.69
N LEU A 96 2.51 -14.26 -1.70
CA LEU A 96 2.15 -13.53 -0.49
C LEU A 96 1.34 -14.41 0.48
N ASP A 97 1.57 -14.21 1.77
CA ASP A 97 0.69 -14.73 2.82
C ASP A 97 -0.57 -13.89 2.98
N LEU A 98 -0.48 -12.59 2.68
CA LEU A 98 -1.59 -11.65 2.70
C LEU A 98 -1.37 -10.53 1.68
N LEU A 99 -2.36 -10.31 0.82
CA LEU A 99 -2.49 -9.11 0.00
C LEU A 99 -3.57 -8.22 0.62
N ILE A 100 -3.24 -6.99 0.99
CA ILE A 100 -4.22 -5.97 1.36
C ILE A 100 -4.31 -5.02 0.17
N LEU A 101 -5.48 -4.99 -0.46
CA LEU A 101 -5.70 -4.28 -1.71
C LEU A 101 -6.89 -3.35 -1.56
N GLU A 102 -6.68 -2.06 -1.72
CA GLU A 102 -7.78 -1.13 -1.89
C GLU A 102 -8.48 -1.37 -3.22
N ALA A 103 -9.78 -1.57 -3.15
CA ALA A 103 -10.63 -1.87 -4.28
C ALA A 103 -11.86 -0.97 -4.17
N ASN A 104 -11.88 0.12 -4.95
CA ASN A 104 -13.02 1.03 -5.01
C ASN A 104 -14.31 0.34 -5.49
N SER A 105 -14.19 -0.84 -6.09
CA SER A 105 -15.30 -1.76 -6.34
C SER A 105 -14.87 -3.22 -6.24
N LEU A 106 -15.81 -4.10 -5.91
CA LEU A 106 -15.63 -5.55 -5.81
C LEU A 106 -15.59 -6.29 -7.15
N HIS A 107 -15.73 -5.57 -8.25
CA HIS A 107 -15.89 -6.16 -9.57
C HIS A 107 -14.73 -5.77 -10.48
N GLY A 108 -14.33 -6.68 -11.37
CA GLY A 108 -13.30 -6.44 -12.37
C GLY A 108 -11.87 -6.47 -11.81
N GLU A 109 -11.17 -5.34 -11.91
CA GLU A 109 -9.71 -5.24 -11.88
C GLU A 109 -9.07 -5.75 -10.57
N ALA A 110 -9.72 -5.53 -9.42
CA ALA A 110 -9.20 -5.98 -8.13
C ALA A 110 -9.20 -7.51 -8.00
N LEU A 111 -10.28 -8.18 -8.38
CA LEU A 111 -10.36 -9.65 -8.34
C LEU A 111 -9.43 -10.29 -9.38
N ASP A 112 -9.27 -9.65 -10.54
CA ASP A 112 -8.32 -10.11 -11.55
C ASP A 112 -6.88 -9.92 -11.08
N ALA A 113 -6.58 -8.84 -10.36
CA ALA A 113 -5.28 -8.66 -9.70
C ALA A 113 -5.03 -9.76 -8.65
N VAL A 114 -6.01 -10.07 -7.81
CA VAL A 114 -5.91 -11.17 -6.82
C VAL A 114 -5.62 -12.50 -7.53
N LYS A 115 -6.27 -12.79 -8.66
CA LYS A 115 -5.99 -14.01 -9.45
C LYS A 115 -4.56 -14.02 -10.01
N ARG A 116 -4.11 -12.92 -10.62
CA ARG A 116 -2.76 -12.83 -11.21
C ARG A 116 -1.65 -12.91 -10.15
N ILE A 117 -1.85 -12.24 -9.02
CA ILE A 117 -0.91 -12.23 -7.89
C ILE A 117 -0.93 -13.58 -7.15
N SER A 118 -2.11 -14.21 -7.03
CA SER A 118 -2.34 -15.50 -6.38
C SER A 118 -1.82 -15.56 -4.92
N PRO A 119 -2.22 -14.63 -4.03
CA PRO A 119 -1.85 -14.66 -2.62
C PRO A 119 -2.54 -15.83 -1.89
N LYS A 120 -2.07 -16.22 -0.71
CA LYS A 120 -2.79 -17.19 0.14
C LYS A 120 -4.10 -16.61 0.67
N ARG A 121 -4.09 -15.32 1.02
CA ARG A 121 -5.24 -14.56 1.49
C ARG A 121 -5.25 -13.16 0.89
N ALA A 122 -6.43 -12.62 0.64
CA ALA A 122 -6.62 -11.24 0.21
C ALA A 122 -7.63 -10.53 1.13
N LEU A 123 -7.30 -9.30 1.53
CA LEU A 123 -8.19 -8.38 2.22
C LEU A 123 -8.46 -7.20 1.30
N LEU A 124 -9.71 -6.97 0.96
CA LEU A 124 -10.13 -5.90 0.07
C LEU A 124 -10.64 -4.70 0.90
N THR A 125 -10.07 -3.51 0.67
CA THR A 125 -10.33 -2.31 1.48
C THR A 125 -10.79 -1.13 0.62
N GLY A 126 -11.11 0.03 1.22
CA GLY A 126 -11.47 1.27 0.50
C GLY A 126 -12.79 1.19 -0.26
N MET A 127 -13.68 0.31 0.20
CA MET A 127 -15.02 0.17 -0.34
C MET A 127 -15.87 1.39 -0.04
N ALA A 128 -16.65 1.81 -1.05
CA ALA A 128 -17.59 2.91 -0.90
C ALA A 128 -18.65 2.61 0.17
N HIS A 129 -19.18 3.65 0.81
CA HIS A 129 -20.15 3.53 1.91
C HIS A 129 -21.48 2.85 1.51
N GLU A 130 -21.75 2.77 0.21
CA GLU A 130 -22.92 2.10 -0.38
C GLU A 130 -22.77 0.57 -0.42
N ILE A 131 -21.59 0.04 -0.11
CA ILE A 131 -21.32 -1.40 -0.15
C ILE A 131 -21.87 -2.09 1.10
N GLU A 132 -22.76 -3.05 0.87
CA GLU A 132 -23.32 -3.91 1.92
C GLU A 132 -22.35 -5.07 2.22
N TYR A 133 -21.42 -4.84 3.16
CA TYR A 133 -20.33 -5.74 3.50
C TYR A 133 -20.74 -7.20 3.72
N TYR A 134 -21.86 -7.47 4.40
CA TYR A 134 -22.30 -8.84 4.67
C TYR A 134 -22.66 -9.59 3.39
N LYS A 135 -23.46 -8.96 2.53
CA LYS A 135 -23.90 -9.54 1.25
C LYS A 135 -22.73 -9.72 0.29
N GLU A 136 -21.84 -8.75 0.24
CA GLU A 136 -20.67 -8.82 -0.63
C GLU A 136 -19.63 -9.84 -0.14
N ASN A 137 -19.44 -9.99 1.17
CA ASN A 137 -18.59 -11.04 1.73
C ASN A 137 -19.12 -12.45 1.40
N GLN A 138 -20.44 -12.65 1.33
CA GLN A 138 -21.00 -13.93 0.88
C GLN A 138 -20.62 -14.23 -0.58
N LYS A 139 -20.79 -13.26 -1.49
CA LYS A 139 -20.39 -13.41 -2.90
C LYS A 139 -18.88 -13.64 -3.05
N LEU A 140 -18.07 -12.94 -2.26
CA LEU A 140 -16.62 -13.13 -2.22
C LEU A 140 -16.23 -14.52 -1.72
N ALA A 141 -16.93 -15.07 -0.74
CA ALA A 141 -16.68 -16.44 -0.27
C ALA A 141 -16.96 -17.48 -1.38
N GLU A 142 -18.05 -17.31 -2.12
CA GLU A 142 -18.37 -18.15 -3.29
C GLU A 142 -17.34 -18.00 -4.42
N TRP A 143 -16.84 -16.79 -4.66
CA TRP A 143 -15.76 -16.55 -5.62
C TRP A 143 -14.42 -17.15 -5.17
N SER A 144 -14.09 -16.98 -3.89
CA SER A 144 -12.85 -17.44 -3.25
C SER A 144 -12.70 -18.96 -3.31
N SER A 145 -13.79 -19.70 -3.05
CA SER A 145 -13.79 -21.16 -3.12
C SER A 145 -13.44 -21.70 -4.51
N ARG A 146 -13.84 -20.99 -5.57
CA ARG A 146 -13.52 -21.34 -6.97
C ARG A 146 -12.07 -21.03 -7.34
N CYS A 147 -11.47 -20.01 -6.71
CA CYS A 147 -10.12 -19.54 -7.04
C CYS A 147 -9.02 -20.08 -6.11
N GLN A 148 -9.36 -20.86 -5.08
CA GLN A 148 -8.44 -21.35 -4.04
C GLN A 148 -7.66 -20.23 -3.31
N VAL A 149 -8.26 -19.04 -3.20
CA VAL A 149 -7.71 -17.90 -2.44
C VAL A 149 -8.77 -17.47 -1.44
N VAL A 150 -8.42 -17.32 -0.16
CA VAL A 150 -9.37 -16.80 0.84
C VAL A 150 -9.43 -15.28 0.73
N SER A 151 -10.58 -14.73 0.33
CA SER A 151 -10.76 -13.28 0.18
C SER A 151 -11.94 -12.77 0.99
N CYS A 152 -11.79 -11.61 1.62
CA CYS A 152 -12.84 -10.90 2.34
C CYS A 152 -12.67 -9.38 2.22
N LEU A 153 -13.76 -8.65 2.48
CA LEU A 153 -13.75 -7.23 2.85
C LEU A 153 -13.28 -7.04 4.29
#